data_AF-A0A849THT7-F1
#
_entry.id   AF-A0A849THT7-F1
#
_cell.length_a   1.000
_cell.length_b   1.000
_cell.length_c   1.000
_cell.angle_alpha   90.00
_cell.angle_beta   90.00
_cell.angle_gamma   90.00
#
_symmetry.space_group_name_H-M   'P 1'
#
loop_
_entity.id
_entity.type
_entity.pdbx_description
1 polymer ?
#
loop_
_entity_poly.entity_id
_entity_poly.type
_entity_poly.pdbx_seq_one_letter_code
_entity_poly.pdbx_strand_id
1 'polypeptide(L)'
;WASPMRSEAWPRIAISLAGPASNLFLWFLFDQLGELQTVQSNRMVSHVVTTLETANWWLFVFNMMPAYPLDGGKALDALLGKIISNTNAARVVASLGLCLAAYCAYLAVNGNMWMLVLAALLGLTNWAALQNANNPPWQRWN
;
A
#
# COMPACT_ATOMS: atom_id res chain seq x y z
N TRP A 1 -14.74 -0.95 5.72
CA TRP A 1 -13.94 -2.18 5.90
C TRP A 1 -13.65 -2.49 7.36
N ALA A 2 -14.66 -2.45 8.23
CA ALA A 2 -14.47 -2.90 9.60
C ALA A 2 -14.80 -4.39 9.66
N SER A 3 -13.78 -5.24 9.70
CA SER A 3 -13.96 -6.69 9.81
C SER A 3 -14.49 -7.03 11.22
N PRO A 4 -15.62 -7.73 11.34
CA PRO A 4 -16.14 -8.15 12.63
C PRO A 4 -15.19 -9.21 13.20
N MET A 5 -14.56 -8.89 14.35
CA MET A 5 -13.79 -9.74 15.26
C MET A 5 -12.96 -10.91 14.68
N ARG A 6 -11.63 -10.83 14.85
CA ARG A 6 -10.80 -12.01 15.21
C ARG A 6 -9.46 -11.61 15.83
N SER A 7 -9.10 -12.34 16.89
CA SER A 7 -8.07 -12.10 17.92
C SER A 7 -6.62 -11.96 17.44
N GLU A 8 -6.32 -12.24 16.18
CA GLU A 8 -4.94 -12.40 15.74
C GLU A 8 -4.53 -11.25 14.81
N ALA A 9 -4.27 -10.05 15.37
CA ALA A 9 -3.72 -8.93 14.60
C ALA A 9 -2.36 -9.27 13.96
N TRP A 10 -1.60 -10.21 14.55
CA TRP A 10 -0.32 -10.67 14.03
C TRP A 10 -0.41 -11.37 12.66
N PRO A 11 -1.28 -12.39 12.44
CA PRO A 11 -1.59 -12.92 11.12
C PRO A 11 -1.99 -11.87 10.09
N ARG A 12 -2.80 -10.87 10.47
CA ARG A 12 -3.19 -9.81 9.52
C ARG A 12 -1.98 -8.98 9.09
N ILE A 13 -1.13 -8.60 10.04
CA ILE A 13 0.12 -7.89 9.75
C ILE A 13 1.03 -8.77 8.89
N ALA A 14 1.20 -10.04 9.22
CA ALA A 14 2.04 -10.97 8.45
C ALA A 14 1.53 -11.15 7.01
N ILE A 15 0.22 -11.34 6.83
CA ILE A 15 -0.40 -11.47 5.51
C ILE A 15 -0.26 -10.17 4.71
N SER A 16 -0.50 -9.00 5.33
CA SER A 16 -0.33 -7.72 4.64
C SER A 16 1.13 -7.47 4.28
N LEU A 17 2.08 -7.79 5.16
CA LEU A 17 3.50 -7.57 4.89
C LEU A 17 4.10 -8.62 3.93
N ALA A 18 3.43 -9.76 3.71
CA ALA A 18 3.92 -10.79 2.79
C ALA A 18 4.05 -10.30 1.35
N GLY A 19 3.11 -9.47 0.87
CA GLY A 19 3.19 -8.86 -0.47
C GLY A 19 4.41 -7.95 -0.63
N PRO A 20 4.55 -6.89 0.18
CA PRO A 20 5.76 -6.06 0.24
C PRO A 20 7.05 -6.88 0.40
N ALA A 21 7.06 -7.88 1.28
CA ALA A 21 8.23 -8.74 1.47
C ALA A 21 8.59 -9.54 0.21
N SER A 22 7.61 -10.05 -0.53
CA SER A 22 7.87 -10.71 -1.82
C SER A 22 8.41 -9.75 -2.87
N ASN A 23 7.90 -8.51 -2.93
CA ASN A 23 8.42 -7.50 -3.86
C ASN A 23 9.86 -7.13 -3.51
N LEU A 24 10.17 -6.96 -2.22
CA LEU A 24 11.54 -6.70 -1.76
C LEU A 24 12.49 -7.86 -2.09
N PHE A 25 12.04 -9.10 -1.88
CA PHE A 25 12.81 -10.28 -2.23
C PHE A 25 13.06 -10.38 -3.74
N LEU A 26 12.04 -10.14 -4.56
CA LEU A 26 12.17 -10.14 -6.02
C LEU A 26 13.09 -9.02 -6.50
N TRP A 27 12.97 -7.82 -5.94
CA TRP A 27 13.89 -6.73 -6.22
C TRP A 27 15.34 -7.16 -5.97
N PHE A 28 15.64 -7.67 -4.78
CA PHE A 28 16.98 -8.15 -4.43
C PHE A 28 17.47 -9.27 -5.35
N LEU A 29 16.58 -10.22 -5.69
CA LEU A 29 16.92 -11.30 -6.62
C LEU A 29 17.29 -10.77 -8.00
N PHE A 30 16.52 -9.83 -8.55
CA PHE A 30 16.79 -9.27 -9.88
C PHE A 30 18.01 -8.35 -9.89
N ASP A 31 18.29 -7.64 -8.80
CA ASP A 31 19.51 -6.86 -8.61
C ASP A 31 20.75 -7.78 -8.73
N GLN A 32 20.78 -8.88 -7.96
CA GLN A 32 21.87 -9.86 -8.04
C GLN A 32 21.96 -10.55 -9.41
N LEU A 33 20.84 -10.81 -10.08
CA LEU A 33 20.83 -11.39 -11.43
C LEU A 33 21.32 -10.39 -12.49
N GLY A 34 21.06 -9.10 -12.32
CA GLY A 34 21.48 -8.03 -13.22
C GLY A 34 23.00 -7.84 -13.28
N GLU A 35 23.70 -8.21 -12.21
CA GLU A 35 25.17 -8.18 -12.13
C GLU A 35 25.85 -9.33 -12.89
N LEU A 36 25.11 -10.39 -13.24
CA LEU A 36 25.70 -11.54 -13.93
C LEU A 36 26.13 -11.16 -15.35
N GLN A 37 27.38 -11.48 -15.70
CA GLN A 37 27.95 -11.19 -17.02
C GLN A 37 27.12 -11.80 -18.17
N THR A 38 26.52 -12.98 -17.96
CA THR A 38 25.63 -13.62 -18.94
C THR A 38 24.38 -12.77 -19.21
N VAL A 39 23.81 -12.12 -18.19
CA VAL A 39 22.65 -11.22 -18.33
C VAL A 39 23.06 -9.93 -19.04
N GLN A 40 24.19 -9.34 -18.64
CA GLN A 40 24.70 -8.09 -19.24
C GLN A 40 25.13 -8.27 -20.70
N SER A 41 25.56 -9.46 -21.09
CA SER A 41 25.97 -9.77 -22.47
C SER A 41 24.83 -9.65 -23.47
N ASN A 42 23.58 -9.81 -23.04
CA ASN A 42 22.40 -9.71 -23.88
C ASN A 42 21.55 -8.51 -23.47
N ARG A 43 21.53 -7.46 -24.30
CA ARG A 43 20.79 -6.22 -24.05
C ARG A 43 19.30 -6.45 -23.77
N MET A 44 18.66 -7.40 -24.44
CA MET A 44 17.24 -7.69 -24.23
C MET A 44 17.01 -8.27 -22.84
N VAL A 45 17.82 -9.25 -22.44
CA VAL A 45 17.71 -9.91 -21.13
C VAL A 45 18.03 -8.92 -20.01
N SER A 46 19.11 -8.15 -20.15
CA SER A 46 19.49 -7.10 -19.21
C SER A 46 18.34 -6.10 -19.01
N HIS A 47 17.73 -5.61 -20.09
CA HIS A 47 16.63 -4.64 -19.98
C HIS A 47 15.39 -5.20 -19.27
N VAL A 48 15.05 -6.47 -19.52
CA VAL A 48 13.95 -7.15 -18.83
C VAL A 48 14.26 -7.28 -17.33
N VAL A 49 15.47 -7.71 -16.97
CA VAL A 49 15.88 -7.86 -15.57
C VAL A 49 15.83 -6.51 -14.84
N THR A 50 16.43 -5.46 -15.40
CA THR A 50 16.40 -4.11 -14.79
C THR A 50 14.98 -3.54 -14.67
N THR A 51 14.09 -3.86 -15.62
CA THR A 51 12.70 -3.43 -15.56
C THR A 51 11.95 -4.15 -14.44
N LEU A 52 12.15 -5.46 -14.29
CA LEU A 52 11.55 -6.24 -13.22
C LEU A 52 12.07 -5.83 -11.84
N GLU A 53 13.37 -5.60 -11.72
CA GLU A 53 14.01 -5.04 -10.53
C GLU A 53 13.33 -3.71 -10.13
N THR A 54 13.35 -2.73 -11.05
CA THR A 54 12.79 -1.40 -10.80
C THR A 54 11.29 -1.45 -10.48
N ALA A 55 10.52 -2.29 -11.17
CA ALA A 55 9.09 -2.46 -10.92
C ALA A 55 8.83 -3.02 -9.52
N ASN A 56 9.56 -4.06 -9.11
CA ASN A 56 9.41 -4.65 -7.77
C ASN A 56 9.81 -3.68 -6.67
N TRP A 57 10.84 -2.87 -6.87
CA TRP A 57 11.21 -1.80 -5.94
C TRP A 57 10.06 -0.81 -5.73
N TRP A 58 9.51 -0.28 -6.83
CA TRP A 58 8.39 0.64 -6.73
C TRP A 58 7.16 -0.02 -6.11
N LEU A 59 6.83 -1.26 -6.48
CA LEU A 59 5.73 -2.00 -5.86
C LEU A 59 5.92 -2.20 -4.36
N PHE A 60 7.15 -2.45 -3.89
CA PHE A 60 7.48 -2.50 -2.47
C PHE A 60 7.22 -1.16 -1.78
N VAL A 61 7.79 -0.07 -2.32
CA VAL A 61 7.64 1.28 -1.76
C VAL A 61 6.18 1.71 -1.71
N PHE A 62 5.44 1.54 -2.82
CA PHE A 62 4.02 1.88 -2.89
C PHE A 62 3.22 1.05 -1.89
N ASN A 63 3.42 -0.26 -1.82
CA ASN A 63 2.66 -1.10 -0.88
C ASN A 63 3.02 -0.85 0.58
N MET A 64 4.16 -0.25 0.91
CA MET A 64 4.53 0.14 2.28
C MET A 64 3.91 1.45 2.75
N MET A 65 3.31 2.25 1.86
CA MET A 65 2.72 3.53 2.27
C MET A 65 1.53 3.35 3.23
N PRO A 66 1.38 4.23 4.24
CA PRO A 66 0.34 4.14 5.27
C PRO A 66 -1.00 4.71 4.77
N ALA A 67 -1.54 4.12 3.70
CA ALA A 67 -2.83 4.47 3.14
C ALA A 67 -3.59 3.21 2.76
N TYR A 68 -4.90 3.26 2.75
CA TYR A 68 -5.66 2.21 2.09
C TYR A 68 -5.80 2.51 0.59
N PRO A 69 -6.00 1.49 -0.26
CA PRO A 69 -6.12 0.05 0.02
C PRO A 69 -4.78 -0.70 0.15
N LEU A 70 -3.67 0.04 0.26
CA LEU A 70 -2.31 -0.50 0.27
C LEU A 70 -2.07 -1.37 1.51
N ASP A 71 -1.13 -2.31 1.37
CA ASP A 71 -0.89 -3.29 2.41
C ASP A 71 -0.25 -2.68 3.67
N GLY A 72 0.56 -1.63 3.53
CA GLY A 72 1.13 -0.85 4.62
C GLY A 72 0.06 -0.15 5.46
N GLY A 73 -1.01 0.34 4.82
CA GLY A 73 -2.19 0.83 5.51
C GLY A 73 -2.90 -0.24 6.34
N LYS A 74 -3.06 -1.46 5.79
CA LYS A 74 -3.67 -2.59 6.52
C LYS A 74 -2.79 -3.06 7.69
N ALA A 75 -1.47 -3.09 7.50
CA ALA A 75 -0.51 -3.43 8.53
C ALA A 75 -0.55 -2.40 9.67
N LEU A 76 -0.54 -1.10 9.33
CA LEU A 76 -0.62 -0.01 10.29
C LEU A 76 -1.96 -0.02 11.04
N ASP A 77 -3.07 -0.26 10.35
CA ASP A 77 -4.40 -0.37 10.95
C ASP A 77 -4.46 -1.53 11.96
N ALA A 78 -3.95 -2.70 11.59
CA ALA A 78 -3.91 -3.85 12.50
C ALA A 78 -2.99 -3.62 13.71
N LEU A 79 -1.89 -2.87 13.54
CA LEU A 79 -0.97 -2.51 14.61
C LEU A 79 -1.61 -1.49 15.56
N LEU A 80 -2.14 -0.38 15.03
CA LEU A 80 -2.80 0.67 15.81
C LEU A 80 -4.09 0.15 16.47
N GLY A 81 -4.80 -0.78 15.84
CA GLY A 81 -6.01 -1.39 16.38
C GLY A 81 -5.77 -2.11 17.71
N LYS A 82 -4.54 -2.58 17.96
CA LYS A 82 -4.13 -3.13 19.26
C LYS A 82 -3.96 -2.08 20.36
N ILE A 83 -3.65 -0.83 19.99
CA ILE A 83 -3.27 0.23 20.94
C ILE A 83 -4.47 1.12 21.27
N ILE A 84 -5.20 1.61 20.25
CA ILE A 84 -6.14 2.75 20.38
C ILE A 84 -7.59 2.45 19.95
N SER A 85 -7.94 1.17 19.75
CA SER A 85 -9.17 0.64 19.15
C SER A 85 -9.21 0.64 17.61
N ASN A 86 -9.88 -0.36 17.04
CA ASN A 86 -9.95 -0.58 15.59
C ASN A 86 -10.60 0.58 14.83
N THR A 87 -11.57 1.28 15.41
CA THR A 87 -12.24 2.43 14.77
C THR A 87 -11.31 3.63 14.68
N ASN A 88 -10.56 3.92 15.75
CA ASN A 88 -9.60 5.01 15.76
C ASN A 88 -8.37 4.68 14.90
N ALA A 89 -7.92 3.43 14.88
CA ALA A 89 -6.86 2.98 13.98
C ALA A 89 -7.23 3.22 12.50
N ALA A 90 -8.42 2.78 12.09
CA ALA A 90 -8.91 2.99 10.74
C ALA A 90 -9.02 4.49 10.39
N ARG A 91 -9.43 5.34 11.35
CA ARG A 91 -9.45 6.80 11.16
C ARG A 91 -8.05 7.38 10.93
N VAL A 92 -7.06 6.95 11.71
CA VAL A 92 -5.68 7.41 11.56
C VAL A 92 -5.14 7.03 10.17
N VAL A 93 -5.28 5.77 9.77
CA VAL A 93 -4.79 5.31 8.46
C VAL A 93 -5.55 5.98 7.31
N ALA A 94 -6.88 6.14 7.43
CA ALA A 94 -7.68 6.84 6.43
C ALA A 94 -7.25 8.31 6.29
N SER A 95 -7.01 9.01 7.40
CA SER A 95 -6.53 10.39 7.39
C SER A 95 -5.15 10.51 6.73
N LEU A 96 -4.21 9.61 7.05
CA LEU A 96 -2.90 9.56 6.39
C LEU A 96 -3.04 9.32 4.88
N GLY A 97 -3.93 8.41 4.47
CA GLY A 97 -4.21 8.17 3.05
C GLY A 97 -4.84 9.36 2.33
N LEU A 98 -5.69 10.15 3.00
CA LEU A 98 -6.22 11.40 2.45
C LEU A 98 -5.13 12.47 2.31
N CYS A 99 -4.21 12.58 3.27
CA CYS A 99 -3.04 13.46 3.15
C CYS A 99 -2.16 13.07 1.96
N LEU A 100 -1.92 11.77 1.77
CA LEU A 100 -1.20 11.24 0.61
C LEU A 100 -1.94 11.52 -0.71
N ALA A 101 -3.26 11.33 -0.74
CA ALA A 101 -4.08 11.65 -1.91
C ALA A 101 -4.00 13.14 -2.26
N ALA A 102 -4.07 14.03 -1.27
CA ALA A 102 -3.93 15.47 -1.47
C ALA A 102 -2.53 15.84 -1.99
N TYR A 103 -1.48 15.20 -1.48
CA TYR A 103 -0.12 15.39 -1.98
C TYR A 103 0.03 14.93 -3.43
N CYS A 104 -0.50 13.76 -3.78
CA CYS A 104 -0.52 13.29 -5.16
C CYS A 104 -1.31 14.23 -6.08
N ALA A 105 -2.47 14.75 -5.62
CA ALA A 105 -3.26 15.71 -6.38
C ALA A 105 -2.49 17.01 -6.64
N TYR A 106 -1.76 17.51 -5.63
CA TYR A 106 -0.90 18.68 -5.77
C TYR A 106 0.19 18.46 -6.82
N LEU A 107 0.89 17.32 -6.77
CA LEU A 107 1.91 17.02 -7.77
C LEU A 107 1.33 16.85 -9.18
N ALA A 108 0.09 16.37 -9.28
CA ALA A 108 -0.59 16.15 -10.55
C ALA A 108 -0.94 17.44 -11.32
N VAL A 109 -0.93 18.60 -10.65
CA VAL A 109 -1.17 19.92 -11.25
C VAL A 109 -0.24 20.21 -12.43
N ASN A 110 0.96 19.60 -12.45
CA ASN A 110 1.91 19.69 -13.56
C ASN A 110 1.47 18.95 -14.85
N GLY A 111 0.22 18.49 -14.94
CA GLY A 111 -0.34 17.84 -16.13
C GLY A 111 -0.17 16.31 -16.17
N ASN A 112 0.24 15.69 -15.06
CA ASN A 112 0.40 14.24 -15.01
C ASN A 112 -0.94 13.54 -14.73
N MET A 113 -1.62 13.12 -15.81
CA MET A 113 -2.91 12.43 -15.75
C MET A 113 -2.89 11.19 -14.85
N TRP A 114 -1.81 10.40 -14.89
CA TRP A 114 -1.71 9.18 -14.08
C TRP A 114 -1.65 9.49 -12.58
N MET A 115 -0.94 10.55 -12.21
CA MET A 115 -0.85 10.99 -10.82
C MET A 115 -2.20 11.53 -10.31
N LEU A 116 -2.99 12.18 -11.18
CA LEU A 116 -4.35 12.60 -10.86
C LEU A 116 -5.27 11.40 -10.60
N VAL A 117 -5.17 10.35 -11.43
CA VAL A 117 -5.93 9.10 -11.24
C VAL A 117 -5.55 8.44 -9.91
N LEU A 118 -4.26 8.34 -9.60
CA LEU A 118 -3.79 7.81 -8.31
C LEU A 118 -4.33 8.62 -7.13
N ALA A 119 -4.27 9.95 -7.20
CA ALA A 119 -4.81 10.83 -6.18
C ALA A 119 -6.33 10.62 -5.98
N ALA A 120 -7.09 10.52 -7.07
CA ALA A 120 -8.52 10.27 -7.01
C ALA A 120 -8.84 8.91 -6.37
N LEU A 121 -8.14 7.84 -6.76
CA LEU A 121 -8.36 6.50 -6.20
C LEU A 121 -8.00 6.43 -4.70
N LEU A 122 -6.87 6.98 -4.30
CA LEU A 122 -6.48 7.08 -2.89
C LEU A 122 -7.48 7.93 -2.11
N GLY A 123 -7.90 9.07 -2.67
CA GLY A 123 -8.88 9.95 -2.05
C GLY A 123 -10.22 9.26 -1.82
N LEU A 124 -10.78 8.63 -2.86
CA LEU A 124 -12.07 7.92 -2.80
C LEU A 124 -12.06 6.79 -1.77
N THR A 125 -11.02 5.95 -1.80
CA THR A 125 -10.92 4.78 -0.91
C THR A 125 -10.75 5.19 0.56
N ASN A 126 -9.88 6.14 0.85
CA ASN A 126 -9.65 6.60 2.22
C ASN A 126 -10.78 7.51 2.74
N TRP A 127 -11.46 8.24 1.87
CA TRP A 127 -12.67 8.97 2.25
C TRP A 127 -13.80 8.01 2.65
N ALA A 128 -14.03 6.96 1.85
CA ALA A 128 -15.01 5.93 2.17
C ALA A 128 -14.66 5.18 3.47
N ALA A 129 -13.37 4.98 3.74
CA ALA A 129 -12.87 4.43 4.98
C ALA A 129 -13.29 5.22 6.22
N LEU A 130 -13.06 6.53 6.16
CA LEU A 130 -13.26 7.45 7.27
C LEU A 130 -14.74 7.49 7.65
N GLN A 131 -15.62 7.52 6.65
CA GLN A 131 -17.07 7.45 6.85
C GLN A 131 -17.50 6.14 7.51
N ASN A 132 -16.97 5.01 7.04
CA ASN A 132 -17.27 3.69 7.60
C ASN A 132 -16.74 3.52 9.03
N ALA A 133 -15.64 4.19 9.37
CA ALA A 133 -15.11 4.20 10.73
C ALA A 133 -15.98 5.01 11.70
N ASN A 134 -16.69 6.03 11.19
CA ASN A 134 -17.62 6.84 11.97
C ASN A 134 -19.00 6.19 12.15
N ASN A 135 -19.50 5.49 11.11
CA ASN A 135 -20.81 4.86 11.12
C ASN A 135 -20.71 3.38 10.72
N PRO A 136 -20.21 2.52 11.63
CA PRO A 136 -20.08 1.11 11.33
C PRO A 136 -21.43 0.46 11.00
N PRO A 137 -21.48 -0.45 10.00
CA PRO A 137 -22.74 -0.95 9.44
C PRO A 137 -23.62 -1.72 10.44
N TRP A 138 -23.06 -2.24 11.53
CA TRP A 138 -23.84 -2.93 12.58
C TRP A 138 -24.59 -1.98 13.51
N GLN A 139 -24.21 -0.69 13.59
CA GLN A 139 -25.02 0.31 14.32
C GLN A 139 -26.34 0.65 13.61
N ARG A 140 -26.52 0.21 12.35
CA ARG A 140 -27.74 0.47 11.57
C ARG A 140 -28.91 -0.47 11.89
N TRP A 141 -28.66 -1.52 12.69
CA TRP A 141 -29.64 -2.57 13.01
C TRP A 141 -30.10 -2.52 14.48
N ASN A 142 -29.81 -1.42 15.17
CA ASN A 142 -30.25 -1.12 16.53
C ASN A 142 -31.30 -0.01 16.46
#